data_AF-A0A6L8V7U8-F1
#
_entry.id   AF-A0A6L8V7U8-F1
#
_cell.length_a   1.000
_cell.length_b   1.000
_cell.length_c   1.000
_cell.angle_alpha   90.00
_cell.angle_beta   90.00
_cell.angle_gamma   90.00
#
_symmetry.space_group_name_H-M   'P 1'
#
loop_
_entity.id
_entity.type
_entity.pdbx_description
1 polymer ?
#
loop_
_entity_poly.entity_id
_entity_poly.type
_entity_poly.pdbx_seq_one_letter_code
_entity_poly.pdbx_strand_id
1 'polypeptide(L)'
;MNKLKRKLLYLIIAIFILGIGLLLYKVKTVVPSVQKFTNFGTANEFYFYEKNIYYKNHEVIQKYFDITKDKYVQRTPYKKAQIASKVILSFTYDTDKGRDTYIDDEGRIFFIVSKPEIRNKSRLHWLWWEVDMDNHNYIYYSTEADTEILKLVSQIKNDIGSSK
;
A
#
# COMPACT_ATOMS: atom_id res chain seq x y z
N MET A 1 -19.12 -40.13 -27.58
CA MET A 1 -18.54 -38.84 -28.04
C MET A 1 -17.38 -39.12 -28.99
N ASN A 2 -17.44 -38.66 -30.25
CA ASN A 2 -16.39 -38.92 -31.25
C ASN A 2 -15.01 -38.38 -30.81
N LYS A 3 -13.91 -39.05 -31.19
CA LYS A 3 -12.52 -38.66 -30.85
C LYS A 3 -12.23 -37.18 -31.17
N LEU A 4 -12.78 -36.66 -32.28
CA LEU A 4 -12.66 -35.27 -32.68
C LEU A 4 -13.34 -34.31 -31.68
N LYS A 5 -14.56 -34.64 -31.22
CA LYS A 5 -15.29 -33.85 -30.21
C LYS A 5 -14.56 -33.82 -28.86
N ARG A 6 -13.92 -34.93 -28.47
CA ARG A 6 -13.05 -34.98 -27.27
C ARG A 6 -11.84 -34.05 -27.39
N LYS A 7 -11.12 -34.09 -28.52
CA LYS A 7 -9.95 -33.21 -28.75
C LYS A 7 -10.34 -31.72 -28.74
N LEU A 8 -11.46 -31.38 -29.38
CA LEU A 8 -11.98 -30.01 -29.38
C LEU A 8 -12.36 -29.55 -27.96
N LEU A 9 -13.01 -30.42 -27.18
CA LEU A 9 -13.35 -30.12 -25.79
C LEU A 9 -12.10 -29.86 -24.94
N TYR A 10 -11.06 -30.67 -25.05
CA TYR A 10 -9.81 -30.44 -24.32
C TYR A 10 -9.11 -29.14 -24.75
N LEU A 11 -9.16 -28.78 -26.04
CA LEU A 11 -8.62 -27.52 -26.54
C LEU A 11 -9.36 -26.32 -25.92
N ILE A 12 -10.70 -26.37 -25.89
CA ILE A 12 -11.53 -25.33 -25.28
C ILE A 12 -11.21 -25.19 -23.78
N ILE A 13 -11.10 -26.31 -23.06
CA ILE A 13 -10.73 -26.32 -21.64
C ILE A 13 -9.34 -25.71 -21.44
N ALA A 14 -8.35 -26.06 -22.27
CA ALA A 14 -6.99 -25.51 -22.16
C ALA A 14 -6.95 -23.99 -22.39
N ILE A 15 -7.67 -23.49 -23.40
CA ILE A 15 -7.79 -22.05 -23.66
C ILE A 15 -8.48 -21.35 -22.49
N PHE A 16 -9.52 -21.96 -21.91
CA PHE A 16 -10.23 -21.41 -20.78
C PHE A 16 -9.33 -21.32 -19.53
N ILE A 17 -8.55 -22.37 -19.24
CA ILE A 17 -7.57 -22.37 -18.14
C ILE A 17 -6.49 -21.31 -18.36
N LEU A 18 -5.96 -21.18 -19.57
CA LEU A 18 -5.00 -20.13 -19.91
C LEU A 18 -5.59 -18.73 -19.71
N GLY A 19 -6.84 -18.53 -20.13
CA GLY A 19 -7.60 -17.30 -19.90
C GLY A 19 -7.70 -16.97 -18.41
N ILE A 20 -8.14 -17.93 -17.59
CA ILE A 20 -8.21 -17.76 -16.13
C ILE A 20 -6.83 -17.44 -15.54
N GLY A 21 -5.78 -18.15 -15.96
CA GLY A 21 -4.42 -17.93 -15.49
C GLY A 21 -3.92 -16.50 -15.78
N LEU A 22 -4.11 -16.01 -17.00
CA LEU A 22 -3.76 -14.64 -17.38
C LEU A 22 -4.58 -13.59 -16.61
N LEU A 23 -5.86 -13.87 -16.35
CA LEU A 23 -6.73 -13.00 -15.58
C LEU A 23 -6.26 -12.93 -14.11
N LEU A 24 -5.99 -14.06 -13.46
CA LEU A 24 -5.47 -14.13 -12.09
C LEU A 24 -4.11 -13.43 -11.96
N TYR A 25 -3.23 -13.59 -12.96
CA TYR A 25 -1.96 -12.87 -13.01
C TYR A 25 -2.18 -11.36 -13.03
N LYS A 26 -3.10 -10.86 -13.88
CA LYS A 26 -3.44 -9.43 -13.92
C LYS A 26 -4.00 -8.91 -12.59
N VAL A 27 -4.85 -9.68 -11.91
CA VAL A 27 -5.35 -9.34 -10.56
C VAL A 27 -4.18 -9.06 -9.63
N LYS A 28 -3.24 -10.01 -9.53
CA LYS A 28 -2.08 -9.92 -8.63
C LYS A 28 -1.15 -8.76 -8.96
N THR A 29 -1.07 -8.36 -10.22
CA THR A 29 -0.28 -7.18 -10.62
C THR A 29 -0.95 -5.85 -10.26
N VAL A 30 -2.29 -5.79 -10.25
CA VAL A 30 -3.04 -4.55 -10.00
C VAL A 30 -3.23 -4.31 -8.51
N VAL A 31 -3.48 -5.37 -7.73
CA VAL A 31 -3.60 -5.33 -6.27
C VAL A 31 -2.69 -6.41 -5.68
N PRO A 32 -1.39 -6.14 -5.57
CA PRO A 32 -0.47 -7.11 -5.00
C PRO A 32 -0.77 -7.30 -3.51
N SER A 33 -0.65 -8.54 -3.02
CA SER A 33 -0.70 -8.86 -1.60
C SER A 33 0.55 -8.42 -0.85
N VAL A 34 1.69 -8.35 -1.57
CA VAL A 34 2.99 -7.90 -1.06
C VAL A 34 3.66 -7.05 -2.13
N GLN A 35 4.22 -5.91 -1.74
CA GLN A 35 4.94 -5.02 -2.65
C GLN A 35 6.09 -4.31 -1.95
N LYS A 36 7.05 -3.77 -2.71
CA LYS A 36 8.16 -3.01 -2.13
C LYS A 36 7.67 -1.66 -1.60
N PHE A 37 8.28 -1.19 -0.51
CA PHE A 37 8.01 0.13 0.05
C PHE A 37 8.27 1.25 -0.98
N THR A 38 9.29 1.10 -1.82
CA THR A 38 9.61 2.08 -2.87
C THR A 38 8.50 2.31 -3.88
N ASN A 39 7.53 1.39 -3.99
CA ASN A 39 6.35 1.59 -4.84
C ASN A 39 5.40 2.68 -4.30
N PHE A 40 5.57 3.09 -3.03
CA PHE A 40 4.86 4.22 -2.44
C PHE A 40 5.57 5.55 -2.67
N GLY A 41 6.74 5.53 -3.33
CA GLY A 41 7.52 6.70 -3.76
C GLY A 41 8.43 7.26 -2.68
N THR A 42 8.94 8.47 -2.94
CA THR A 42 9.84 9.23 -2.05
C THR A 42 9.33 10.66 -1.92
N ALA A 43 9.82 11.39 -0.93
CA ALA A 43 9.48 12.79 -0.73
C ALA A 43 10.63 13.60 -0.14
N ASN A 44 10.53 14.92 -0.31
CA ASN A 44 11.45 15.89 0.27
C ASN A 44 10.85 16.62 1.46
N GLU A 45 9.54 16.48 1.69
CA GLU A 45 8.82 17.08 2.80
C GLU A 45 7.66 16.18 3.25
N PHE A 46 7.32 16.25 4.54
CA PHE A 46 6.15 15.60 5.13
C PHE A 46 5.15 16.66 5.60
N TYR A 47 3.88 16.50 5.26
CA TYR A 47 2.82 17.38 5.72
C TYR A 47 2.03 16.72 6.87
N PHE A 48 1.99 17.41 8.01
CA PHE A 48 1.32 16.96 9.23
C PHE A 48 -0.03 17.67 9.38
N TYR A 49 -1.12 17.04 8.95
CA TYR A 49 -2.48 17.61 8.97
C TYR A 49 -2.90 18.16 10.33
N GLU A 50 -2.66 17.41 11.41
CA GLU A 50 -3.08 17.80 12.76
C GLU A 50 -2.46 19.13 13.24
N LYS A 51 -1.26 19.43 12.74
CA LYS A 51 -0.51 20.63 13.12
C LYS A 51 -0.50 21.70 12.03
N ASN A 52 -0.95 21.38 10.82
CA ASN A 52 -0.84 22.22 9.63
C ASN A 52 0.61 22.68 9.36
N ILE A 53 1.57 21.75 9.43
CA ILE A 53 3.01 22.02 9.28
C ILE A 53 3.62 21.15 8.19
N TYR A 54 4.52 21.76 7.40
CA TYR A 54 5.43 21.06 6.50
C TYR A 54 6.77 20.83 7.19
N TYR A 55 7.12 19.57 7.42
CA TYR A 55 8.41 19.16 7.93
C TYR A 55 9.39 18.98 6.77
N LYS A 56 10.51 19.72 6.82
CA LYS A 56 11.49 19.83 5.72
C LYS A 56 12.91 19.46 6.11
N ASN A 57 13.10 18.73 7.21
CA ASN A 57 14.42 18.26 7.62
C ASN A 57 14.88 17.14 6.67
N HIS A 58 15.62 17.50 5.63
CA HIS A 58 16.04 16.59 4.57
C HIS A 58 16.87 15.41 5.07
N GLU A 59 17.71 15.59 6.09
CA GLU A 59 18.52 14.49 6.66
C GLU A 59 17.63 13.41 7.27
N VAL A 60 16.64 13.82 8.07
CA VAL A 60 15.71 12.90 8.74
C VAL A 60 14.78 12.24 7.73
N ILE A 61 14.30 12.99 6.74
CA ILE A 61 13.44 12.48 5.67
C ILE A 61 14.20 11.45 4.82
N GLN A 62 15.43 11.75 4.44
CA GLN A 62 16.27 10.83 3.67
C GLN A 62 16.54 9.55 4.48
N LYS A 63 16.86 9.68 5.77
CA LYS A 63 17.05 8.53 6.66
C LYS A 63 15.79 7.66 6.77
N TYR A 64 14.61 8.26 6.80
CA TYR A 64 13.34 7.51 6.74
C TYR A 64 13.23 6.66 5.48
N PHE A 65 13.51 7.25 4.30
CA PHE A 65 13.47 6.50 3.05
C PHE A 65 14.59 5.46 2.92
N ASP A 66 15.77 5.73 3.46
CA ASP A 66 16.88 4.78 3.43
C ASP A 66 16.65 3.54 4.29
N ILE A 67 16.02 3.69 5.46
CA ILE A 67 15.66 2.54 6.32
C ILE A 67 14.52 1.73 5.68
N THR A 68 13.67 2.36 4.88
CA THR A 68 12.45 1.73 4.36
C THR A 68 12.58 1.18 2.95
N LYS A 69 13.57 1.61 2.15
CA LYS A 69 13.68 1.28 0.71
C LYS A 69 13.68 -0.21 0.39
N ASP A 70 14.28 -1.03 1.24
CA ASP A 70 14.38 -2.49 1.03
C ASP A 70 13.25 -3.27 1.71
N LYS A 71 12.35 -2.59 2.41
CA LYS A 71 11.22 -3.23 3.09
C LYS A 71 10.13 -3.63 2.11
N TYR A 72 9.44 -4.69 2.48
CA TYR A 72 8.18 -5.08 1.87
C TYR A 72 7.01 -4.61 2.74
N VAL A 73 5.93 -4.22 2.08
CA VAL A 73 4.64 -4.02 2.73
C VAL A 73 3.70 -5.14 2.32
N GLN A 74 2.82 -5.53 3.24
CA GLN A 74 1.84 -6.58 3.04
C GLN A 74 0.43 -6.00 3.18
N ARG A 75 -0.53 -6.54 2.43
CA ARG A 75 -1.93 -6.16 2.56
C ARG A 75 -2.42 -6.50 3.96
N THR A 76 -2.98 -5.52 4.64
CA THR A 76 -3.39 -5.61 6.03
C THR A 76 -4.90 -5.43 6.14
N PRO A 77 -5.61 -6.25 6.94
CA PRO A 77 -7.05 -6.08 7.17
C PRO A 77 -7.39 -4.70 7.75
N TYR A 78 -8.49 -4.11 7.30
CA TYR A 78 -8.96 -2.79 7.75
C TYR A 78 -8.96 -2.66 9.29
N LYS A 79 -9.48 -3.66 10.01
CA LYS A 79 -9.54 -3.64 11.48
C LYS A 79 -8.18 -3.42 12.14
N LYS A 80 -7.10 -4.00 11.60
CA LYS A 80 -5.74 -3.81 12.11
C LYS A 80 -5.24 -2.39 11.79
N ALA A 81 -5.48 -1.91 10.57
CA ALA A 81 -5.09 -0.57 10.17
C ALA A 81 -5.85 0.54 10.93
N GLN A 82 -7.13 0.34 11.24
CA GLN A 82 -7.96 1.27 12.00
C GLN A 82 -7.50 1.44 13.46
N ILE A 83 -6.94 0.38 14.05
CA ILE A 83 -6.35 0.45 15.39
C ILE A 83 -5.06 1.27 15.32
N ALA A 84 -4.20 0.97 14.33
CA ALA A 84 -2.93 1.66 14.12
C ALA A 84 -3.07 3.14 13.77
N SER A 85 -4.12 3.55 13.05
CA SER A 85 -4.36 4.95 12.69
C SER A 85 -4.61 5.86 13.90
N LYS A 86 -4.78 5.29 15.10
CA LYS A 86 -4.92 6.04 16.36
C LYS A 86 -3.58 6.30 17.04
N VAL A 87 -2.47 5.88 16.44
CA VAL A 87 -1.21 5.73 17.15
C VAL A 87 -0.12 6.58 16.50
N ILE A 88 0.58 7.29 17.39
CA ILE A 88 1.89 7.93 17.28
C ILE A 88 2.08 9.01 16.23
N LEU A 89 2.06 8.74 14.92
CA LEU A 89 2.44 9.75 13.92
C LEU A 89 1.65 9.54 12.63
N SER A 90 1.02 10.61 12.17
CA SER A 90 0.34 10.66 10.87
C SER A 90 0.88 11.83 10.06
N PHE A 91 1.19 11.55 8.80
CA PHE A 91 1.60 12.56 7.83
C PHE A 91 1.21 12.09 6.43
N THR A 92 1.15 13.05 5.53
CA THR A 92 1.07 12.78 4.09
C THR A 92 2.32 13.32 3.43
N TYR A 93 2.65 12.77 2.28
CA TYR A 93 3.69 13.32 1.44
C TYR A 93 3.29 13.20 -0.01
N ASP A 94 3.68 14.23 -0.77
CA ASP A 94 3.35 14.32 -2.17
C ASP A 94 4.27 13.41 -2.97
N THR A 95 3.87 12.15 -3.05
CA THR A 95 4.10 11.37 -4.27
C THR A 95 2.98 11.70 -5.22
N ASP A 96 3.02 11.24 -6.48
CA ASP A 96 2.00 11.49 -7.51
C ASP A 96 0.51 11.35 -7.05
N LYS A 97 0.25 10.85 -5.84
CA LYS A 97 -1.04 10.53 -5.24
C LYS A 97 -1.10 10.75 -3.71
N GLY A 98 -0.56 11.85 -3.19
CA GLY A 98 -0.74 12.33 -1.80
C GLY A 98 -1.26 11.28 -0.82
N ARG A 99 -0.36 10.45 -0.28
CA ARG A 99 -0.75 9.23 0.46
C ARG A 99 -0.68 9.46 1.95
N ASP A 100 -1.80 9.20 2.62
CA ASP A 100 -1.85 9.19 4.08
C ASP A 100 -1.04 8.01 4.62
N THR A 101 -0.08 8.33 5.47
CA THR A 101 0.83 7.40 6.12
C THR A 101 0.65 7.49 7.63
N TYR A 102 0.64 6.33 8.30
CA TYR A 102 0.52 6.22 9.75
C TYR A 102 1.61 5.31 10.29
N ILE A 103 2.09 5.59 11.50
CA ILE A 103 3.10 4.75 12.16
C ILE A 103 2.62 4.39 13.56
N ASP A 104 2.53 3.09 13.85
CA ASP A 104 2.11 2.60 15.16
C ASP A 104 3.23 2.61 16.22
N ASP A 105 2.92 2.16 17.43
CA ASP A 105 3.81 2.01 18.59
C ASP A 105 4.82 0.89 18.51
N GLU A 106 4.72 0.06 17.48
CA GLU A 106 5.72 -0.95 17.15
C GLU A 106 6.60 -0.52 15.97
N GLY A 107 6.36 0.67 15.40
CA GLY A 107 7.10 1.20 14.26
C GLY A 107 6.66 0.60 12.93
N ARG A 108 5.49 -0.03 12.87
CA ARG A 108 4.88 -0.46 11.61
C ARG A 108 4.37 0.76 10.85
N ILE A 109 4.71 0.82 9.57
CA ILE A 109 4.28 1.90 8.68
C ILE A 109 3.06 1.41 7.90
N PHE A 110 1.96 2.16 7.93
CA PHE A 110 0.72 1.86 7.25
C PHE A 110 0.49 2.82 6.09
N PHE A 111 0.07 2.26 4.95
CA PHE A 111 -0.28 2.99 3.74
C PHE A 111 -1.74 2.78 3.38
N ILE A 112 -2.37 3.87 2.95
CA ILE A 112 -3.72 3.85 2.39
C ILE A 112 -3.65 3.97 0.87
N VAL A 113 -4.31 3.05 0.18
CA VAL A 113 -4.49 3.09 -1.27
C VAL A 113 -5.98 3.16 -1.58
N SER A 114 -6.39 4.21 -2.28
CA SER A 114 -7.78 4.42 -2.70
C SER A 114 -8.21 3.38 -3.73
N LYS A 115 -9.32 2.68 -3.49
CA LYS A 115 -9.96 1.78 -4.45
C LYS A 115 -10.27 2.50 -5.79
N PRO A 116 -10.85 3.71 -5.81
CA PRO A 116 -10.98 4.51 -7.04
C PRO A 116 -9.66 4.69 -7.83
N GLU A 117 -8.53 4.85 -7.16
CA GLU A 117 -7.23 4.99 -7.81
C GLU A 117 -6.87 3.73 -8.63
N ILE A 118 -7.15 2.57 -8.05
CA ILE A 118 -6.95 1.27 -8.69
C ILE A 118 -7.99 1.06 -9.82
N ARG A 119 -9.21 1.58 -9.65
CA ARG A 119 -10.28 1.58 -10.67
C ARG A 119 -9.90 2.29 -11.93
N ASN A 120 -9.36 3.48 -11.78
CA ASN A 120 -8.99 4.28 -12.95
C ASN A 120 -7.78 3.68 -13.68
N LYS A 121 -6.96 2.86 -13.01
CA LYS A 121 -5.85 2.11 -13.62
C LYS A 121 -6.29 0.79 -14.27
N SER A 122 -7.43 0.23 -13.86
CA SER A 122 -7.89 -1.09 -14.32
C SER A 122 -8.94 -0.98 -15.42
N ARG A 123 -8.61 -1.52 -16.61
CA ARG A 123 -9.60 -1.72 -17.70
C ARG A 123 -10.58 -2.89 -17.42
N LEU A 124 -10.42 -3.60 -16.31
CA LEU A 124 -11.17 -4.82 -16.00
C LEU A 124 -12.13 -4.55 -14.84
N HIS A 125 -13.38 -4.24 -15.17
CA HIS A 125 -14.45 -3.93 -14.21
C HIS A 125 -14.81 -5.09 -13.25
N TRP A 126 -14.47 -6.32 -13.59
CA TRP A 126 -14.73 -7.47 -12.71
C TRP A 126 -13.64 -7.66 -11.64
N LEU A 127 -12.44 -7.06 -11.81
CA LEU A 127 -11.38 -7.05 -10.77
C LEU A 127 -11.84 -6.37 -9.48
N TRP A 128 -12.90 -5.55 -9.56
CA TRP A 128 -13.52 -4.94 -8.39
C TRP A 128 -13.99 -5.96 -7.37
N TRP A 129 -14.40 -7.16 -7.79
CA TRP A 129 -14.97 -8.15 -6.87
C TRP A 129 -13.93 -8.72 -5.89
N GLU A 130 -12.65 -8.79 -6.31
CA GLU A 130 -11.53 -9.20 -5.43
C GLU A 130 -11.11 -8.09 -4.46
N VAL A 131 -11.29 -6.84 -4.91
CA VAL A 131 -10.95 -5.64 -4.15
C VAL A 131 -12.06 -5.30 -3.16
N ASP A 132 -13.30 -5.62 -3.50
CA ASP A 132 -14.51 -5.24 -2.79
C ASP A 132 -15.02 -6.29 -1.80
N MET A 133 -14.12 -7.11 -1.27
CA MET A 133 -14.46 -8.05 -0.18
C MET A 133 -14.80 -7.34 1.15
N ASP A 134 -14.39 -6.08 1.30
CA ASP A 134 -14.71 -5.22 2.45
C ASP A 134 -15.41 -3.94 1.97
N ASN A 135 -16.49 -3.51 2.63
CA ASN A 135 -17.27 -2.28 2.35
C ASN A 135 -16.49 -0.94 2.47
N HIS A 136 -15.16 -0.98 2.58
CA HIS A 136 -14.31 0.19 2.76
C HIS A 136 -13.74 0.67 1.42
N ASN A 137 -13.63 1.99 1.19
CA ASN A 137 -13.12 2.56 -0.06
C ASN A 137 -11.59 2.46 -0.22
N TYR A 138 -10.89 1.78 0.69
CA TYR A 138 -9.44 1.79 0.79
C TYR A 138 -8.87 0.38 0.95
N ILE A 139 -7.67 0.19 0.43
CA ILE A 139 -6.82 -0.97 0.70
C ILE A 139 -5.69 -0.50 1.60
N TYR A 140 -5.42 -1.27 2.65
CA TYR A 140 -4.40 -0.96 3.64
C TYR A 140 -3.21 -1.88 3.44
N TYR A 141 -2.02 -1.32 3.55
CA TYR A 141 -0.77 -2.05 3.57
C TYR A 141 0.01 -1.71 4.83
N SER A 142 0.81 -2.64 5.34
CA SER A 142 1.73 -2.34 6.44
C SER A 142 3.08 -3.04 6.28
N THR A 143 4.13 -2.43 6.84
CA THR A 143 5.41 -3.10 7.06
C THR A 143 5.34 -4.03 8.29
N GLU A 144 6.38 -4.82 8.49
CA GLU A 144 6.69 -5.39 9.80
C GLU A 144 7.12 -4.30 10.80
N ALA A 145 7.14 -4.65 12.09
CA ALA A 145 7.55 -3.77 13.17
C ALA A 145 9.03 -3.42 13.06
N ASP A 146 9.40 -2.18 13.36
CA ASP A 146 10.78 -1.71 13.29
C ASP A 146 11.09 -0.61 14.32
N THR A 147 12.00 -0.95 15.24
CA THR A 147 12.47 -0.04 16.28
C THR A 147 13.25 1.17 15.76
N GLU A 148 13.88 1.10 14.59
CA GLU A 148 14.58 2.25 14.00
C GLU A 148 13.59 3.31 13.52
N ILE A 149 12.42 2.88 13.04
CA ILE A 149 11.33 3.78 12.70
C ILE A 149 10.80 4.50 13.94
N LEU A 150 10.67 3.81 15.08
CA LEU A 150 10.26 4.45 16.33
C LEU A 150 11.23 5.55 16.79
N LYS A 151 12.54 5.33 16.62
CA LYS A 151 13.57 6.34 16.92
C LYS A 151 13.40 7.57 16.02
N LEU A 152 13.20 7.35 14.72
CA LEU A 152 12.94 8.43 13.77
C LEU A 152 11.67 9.20 14.10
N VAL A 153 10.58 8.50 14.44
CA VAL A 153 9.33 9.15 14.83
C VAL A 153 9.52 10.03 16.05
N SER A 154 10.26 9.54 17.05
CA SER A 154 10.57 10.34 18.25
C SER A 154 11.37 11.60 17.89
N GLN A 155 12.35 11.49 16.99
CA GLN A 155 13.12 12.62 16.48
C GLN A 155 12.23 13.63 15.75
N ILE A 156 11.39 13.19 14.82
CA ILE A 156 10.45 14.04 14.07
C ILE A 156 9.49 14.76 15.03
N LYS A 157 8.95 14.05 16.03
CA LYS A 157 8.07 14.65 17.04
C LYS A 157 8.76 15.73 17.84
N ASN A 158 10.01 15.51 18.24
CA ASN A 158 10.80 16.49 18.96
C ASN A 158 11.06 17.72 18.08
N ASP A 159 11.49 17.54 16.83
CA ASP A 159 11.73 18.65 15.90
C ASP A 159 10.47 19.53 15.71
N ILE A 160 9.31 18.90 15.51
CA ILE A 160 8.04 19.60 15.32
C ILE A 160 7.54 20.20 16.65
N GLY A 161 7.84 19.59 17.79
CA GLY A 161 7.49 20.10 19.13
C GLY A 161 8.39 21.25 19.60
N SER A 162 9.62 21.33 19.07
CA SER A 162 10.60 22.39 19.35
C SER A 162 10.49 23.59 18.40
N SER A 163 9.69 23.47 17.33
CA SER A 163 9.37 24.59 16.43
C SER A 163 8.34 25.52 17.10
N LYS A 164 8.83 26.43 17.94
CA LYS A 164 8.08 27.59 18.46
C LYS A 164 8.43 28.85 17.69
#